data_AF-A0A939JNY6-F1
#
_entry.id   AF-A0A939JNY6-F1
#
_cell.length_a   1.000
_cell.length_b   1.000
_cell.length_c   1.000
_cell.angle_alpha   90.00
_cell.angle_beta   90.00
_cell.angle_gamma   90.00
#
_symmetry.space_group_name_H-M   'P 1'
#
loop_
_entity.id
_entity.type
_entity.pdbx_description
1 polymer ?
#
loop_
_entity_poly.entity_id
_entity_poly.type
_entity_poly.pdbx_seq_one_letter_code
_entity_poly.pdbx_strand_id
1 'polypeptide(L)'
;TSRGLVLGDSTSVGSALLSILIAFGYMILFFIVARKLPKLLNRLFDIRSNEVFIIVIFALLFFVAGFSETIHVAEAIGALLLGLVFSETEHASRIEHLVVPFRDFFGAMFFFSFGLSIDPFTLGDAVWLS
;
A
#
# COMPACT_ATOMS: atom_id res chain seq x y z
N THR A 1 -27.94 -3.94 0.07
CA THR A 1 -28.40 -4.12 1.47
C THR A 1 -27.28 -4.78 2.25
N SER A 2 -26.35 -4.08 2.92
CA SER A 2 -26.53 -3.67 4.32
C SER A 2 -25.40 -2.75 4.87
N ARG A 3 -24.71 -1.95 4.04
CA ARG A 3 -23.59 -1.08 4.52
C ARG A 3 -23.92 0.40 4.71
N GLY A 4 -25.18 0.81 4.52
CA GLY A 4 -25.56 2.24 4.49
C GLY A 4 -26.27 2.79 5.73
N LEU A 5 -26.36 2.04 6.85
CA LEU A 5 -27.30 2.39 7.94
C LEU A 5 -26.70 2.39 9.36
N VAL A 6 -25.37 2.49 9.52
CA VAL A 6 -24.72 2.57 10.86
C VAL A 6 -23.74 3.75 10.98
N LEU A 7 -23.95 4.84 10.24
CA LEU A 7 -23.12 6.05 10.37
C LEU A 7 -23.96 7.34 10.37
N GLY A 8 -25.16 7.25 10.95
CA GLY A 8 -25.98 8.40 11.30
C GLY A 8 -26.32 8.29 12.78
N ASP A 9 -25.31 8.52 13.63
CA ASP A 9 -25.42 9.11 14.97
C ASP A 9 -24.10 8.91 15.72
N SER A 10 -23.26 9.94 15.68
CA SER A 10 -21.94 10.04 16.33
C SER A 10 -20.92 8.94 15.93
N THR A 11 -19.96 9.30 15.10
CA THR A 11 -18.61 8.71 15.23
C THR A 11 -18.12 9.09 16.63
N SER A 12 -18.47 8.26 17.62
CA SER A 12 -17.99 8.41 18.99
C SER A 12 -16.47 8.48 18.92
N VAL A 13 -15.88 9.49 19.57
CA VAL A 13 -14.42 9.60 19.71
C VAL A 13 -13.81 8.27 20.16
N GLY A 14 -14.55 7.46 20.92
CA GLY A 14 -14.16 6.11 21.32
C GLY A 14 -13.97 5.12 20.17
N SER A 15 -14.79 5.13 19.11
CA SER A 15 -14.59 4.22 17.96
C SER A 15 -13.39 4.63 17.12
N ALA A 16 -13.18 5.94 16.93
CA ALA A 16 -12.00 6.46 16.25
C ALA A 16 -10.70 6.12 17.01
N LEU A 17 -10.69 6.30 18.34
CA LEU A 17 -9.56 5.93 19.19
C LEU A 17 -9.25 4.43 19.14
N LEU A 18 -10.28 3.58 19.12
CA LEU A 18 -10.11 2.14 19.01
C LEU A 18 -9.51 1.72 17.66
N SER A 19 -9.95 2.33 16.56
CA SER A 19 -9.36 2.12 15.23
C SER A 19 -7.89 2.53 15.17
N ILE A 20 -7.53 3.67 15.77
CA ILE A 20 -6.14 4.12 15.86
C ILE A 20 -5.30 3.12 16.67
N LEU A 21 -5.82 2.63 17.81
CA LEU A 21 -5.12 1.66 18.65
C LEU A 21 -4.86 0.34 17.92
N ILE A 22 -5.85 -0.15 17.15
CA ILE A 22 -5.72 -1.36 16.33
C ILE A 22 -4.66 -1.16 15.24
N ALA A 23 -4.66 -0.02 14.54
CA ALA A 23 -3.65 0.30 13.53
C ALA A 23 -2.23 0.37 14.13
N PHE A 24 -2.07 1.01 15.28
CA PHE A 24 -0.80 1.04 16.00
C PHE A 24 -0.35 -0.35 16.47
N GLY A 25 -1.27 -1.15 17.02
CA GLY A 25 -1.01 -2.53 17.44
C GLY A 25 -0.55 -3.40 16.26
N TYR A 26 -1.20 -3.26 15.11
CA TYR A 26 -0.80 -3.91 13.87
C TYR A 26 0.60 -3.49 13.43
N MET A 27 0.91 -2.19 13.46
CA MET A 27 2.23 -1.68 13.08
C MET A 27 3.34 -2.26 13.99
N ILE A 28 3.11 -2.33 15.30
CA ILE A 28 4.06 -2.92 16.25
C ILE A 28 4.23 -4.43 15.99
N LEU A 29 3.11 -5.15 15.83
CA LEU A 29 3.14 -6.58 15.51
C LEU A 29 3.90 -6.84 14.20
N PHE A 30 3.59 -6.06 13.17
CA PHE A 30 4.29 -6.11 11.90
C PHE A 30 5.78 -5.87 12.10
N PHE A 31 6.19 -4.86 12.88
CA PHE A 31 7.61 -4.57 13.12
C PHE A 31 8.34 -5.72 13.85
N ILE A 32 7.66 -6.39 14.78
CA ILE A 32 8.20 -7.58 15.47
C ILE A 32 8.43 -8.73 14.47
N VAL A 33 7.45 -8.96 13.58
CA VAL A 33 7.54 -9.98 12.52
C VAL A 33 8.60 -9.59 11.49
N ALA A 34 8.64 -8.31 11.12
CA ALA A 34 9.58 -7.69 10.21
C ALA A 34 11.03 -7.91 10.65
N ARG A 35 11.35 -7.90 11.95
CA ARG A 35 12.72 -8.20 12.41
C ARG A 35 13.24 -9.58 12.02
N LYS A 36 12.37 -10.56 11.80
CA LYS A 36 12.75 -11.93 11.39
C LYS A 36 12.61 -12.15 9.89
N LEU A 37 11.85 -11.30 9.21
CA LEU A 37 11.49 -11.45 7.80
C LEU A 37 12.68 -11.33 6.85
N PRO A 38 13.63 -10.39 6.99
CA PRO A 38 14.76 -10.24 6.05
C PRO A 38 15.56 -11.53 5.89
N LYS A 39 15.78 -12.29 6.97
CA LYS A 39 16.49 -13.58 6.90
C LYS A 39 15.72 -14.63 6.10
N LEU A 40 14.39 -14.63 6.21
CA LEU A 40 13.53 -15.53 5.42
C LEU A 40 13.47 -15.08 3.96
N LEU A 41 13.33 -13.77 3.74
CA LEU A 41 13.25 -13.16 2.42
C LEU A 41 14.54 -13.35 1.65
N ASN A 42 15.73 -13.19 2.25
CA ASN A 42 17.01 -13.47 1.59
C ASN A 42 17.07 -14.91 1.05
N ARG A 43 16.47 -15.90 1.75
CA ARG A 43 16.37 -17.28 1.23
C ARG A 43 15.34 -17.41 0.11
N LEU A 44 14.19 -16.75 0.26
CA LEU A 44 13.13 -16.76 -0.76
C LEU A 44 13.58 -16.06 -2.05
N PHE A 45 14.46 -15.08 -1.93
CA PHE A 45 14.97 -14.21 -2.99
C PHE A 45 16.23 -14.73 -3.68
N ASP A 46 16.72 -15.92 -3.31
CA ASP A 46 17.79 -16.63 -4.03
C ASP A 46 17.28 -17.22 -5.37
N ILE A 47 16.79 -16.33 -6.23
CA ILE A 47 16.20 -16.64 -7.53
C ILE A 47 17.06 -15.95 -8.59
N ARG A 48 17.55 -16.73 -9.57
CA ARG A 48 18.44 -16.18 -10.61
C ARG A 48 17.69 -15.35 -11.66
N SER A 49 16.50 -15.78 -12.09
CA SER A 49 15.68 -15.09 -13.09
C SER A 49 15.03 -13.82 -12.52
N ASN A 50 15.13 -12.71 -13.25
CA ASN A 50 14.49 -11.45 -12.87
C ASN A 50 12.97 -11.50 -13.02
N GLU A 51 12.48 -12.28 -13.99
CA GLU A 51 11.06 -12.47 -14.28
C GLU A 51 10.36 -13.17 -13.11
N VAL A 52 10.95 -14.26 -12.59
CA VAL A 52 10.40 -14.96 -11.43
C VAL A 52 10.55 -14.11 -10.16
N PHE A 53 11.69 -13.43 -10.01
CA PHE A 53 11.96 -12.57 -8.86
C PHE A 53 10.92 -11.45 -8.72
N ILE A 54 10.60 -10.75 -9.82
CA ILE A 54 9.61 -9.66 -9.79
C ILE A 54 8.20 -10.18 -9.51
N ILE A 55 7.84 -11.36 -10.02
CA ILE A 55 6.56 -12.00 -9.71
C ILE A 55 6.45 -12.28 -8.20
N VAL A 56 7.51 -12.79 -7.57
CA VAL A 56 7.52 -13.08 -6.13
C VAL A 56 7.40 -11.79 -5.31
N ILE A 57 8.08 -10.71 -5.70
CA ILE A 57 7.95 -9.40 -5.05
C ILE A 57 6.50 -8.92 -5.07
N PHE A 58 5.88 -8.89 -6.25
CA PHE A 58 4.50 -8.44 -6.40
C PHE A 58 3.52 -9.37 -5.69
N ALA A 59 3.73 -10.69 -5.74
CA ALA A 59 2.92 -11.65 -5.01
C ALA A 59 2.96 -11.38 -3.50
N LEU A 60 4.14 -11.12 -2.94
CA LEU A 60 4.27 -10.79 -1.53
C LEU A 60 3.64 -9.43 -1.19
N LEU A 61 3.80 -8.45 -2.09
CA LEU A 61 3.19 -7.12 -1.95
C LEU A 61 1.66 -7.21 -1.89
N PHE A 62 1.04 -7.89 -2.85
CA PHE A 62 -0.41 -8.10 -2.86
C PHE A 62 -0.87 -8.96 -1.69
N PHE A 63 -0.10 -9.98 -1.29
CA PHE A 63 -0.43 -10.81 -0.13
C PHE A 63 -0.46 -9.98 1.16
N VAL A 64 0.56 -9.15 1.41
CA VAL A 64 0.62 -8.29 2.60
C VAL A 64 -0.46 -7.21 2.55
N ALA A 65 -0.65 -6.55 1.41
CA ALA A 65 -1.68 -5.53 1.24
C ALA A 65 -3.09 -6.09 1.49
N GLY A 66 -3.44 -7.22 0.88
CA GLY A 66 -4.73 -7.88 1.10
C GLY A 66 -4.87 -8.42 2.53
N PHE A 67 -3.78 -8.88 3.15
CA PHE A 67 -3.80 -9.26 4.56
C PHE A 67 -4.07 -8.07 5.48
N SER A 68 -3.55 -6.87 5.16
CA SER A 68 -3.84 -5.64 5.94
C SER A 68 -5.33 -5.31 5.94
N GLU A 69 -6.04 -5.51 4.83
CA GLU A 69 -7.49 -5.30 4.74
C GLU A 69 -8.25 -6.18 5.76
N THR A 70 -7.83 -7.44 5.92
CA THR A 70 -8.48 -8.37 6.87
C THR A 70 -8.38 -7.92 8.34
N ILE A 71 -7.38 -7.09 8.66
CA ILE A 71 -7.13 -6.54 10.00
C ILE A 71 -7.68 -5.10 10.12
N HIS A 72 -8.45 -4.64 9.12
CA HIS A 72 -9.02 -3.28 9.05
C HIS A 72 -7.95 -2.18 9.03
N VAL A 73 -6.77 -2.48 8.50
CA VAL A 73 -5.69 -1.50 8.26
C VAL A 73 -5.66 -1.16 6.78
N ALA A 74 -5.32 0.09 6.45
CA ALA A 74 -5.18 0.51 5.05
C ALA A 74 -4.12 -0.34 4.32
N GLU A 75 -4.49 -0.89 3.16
CA GLU A 75 -3.63 -1.72 2.30
C GLU A 75 -2.30 -1.06 1.97
N ALA A 76 -2.33 0.26 1.71
CA ALA A 76 -1.15 1.07 1.42
C ALA A 76 -0.14 1.07 2.58
N ILE A 77 -0.59 0.99 3.83
CA ILE A 77 0.29 0.91 4.99
C ILE A 77 1.02 -0.45 4.99
N GLY A 78 0.31 -1.56 4.73
CA GLY A 78 0.92 -2.88 4.61
C GLY A 78 1.97 -2.96 3.51
N ALA A 79 1.65 -2.44 2.33
CA ALA A 79 2.58 -2.40 1.20
C ALA A 79 3.83 -1.53 1.50
N LEU A 80 3.65 -0.36 2.12
CA LEU A 80 4.75 0.51 2.53
C LEU A 80 5.67 -0.18 3.54
N LEU A 81 5.07 -0.79 4.57
CA LEU A 81 5.81 -1.53 5.59
C LEU A 81 6.60 -2.70 4.99
N LEU A 82 6.03 -3.44 4.03
CA LEU A 82 6.76 -4.47 3.29
C LEU A 82 7.93 -3.91 2.49
N GLY A 83 7.75 -2.74 1.86
CA GLY A 83 8.82 -2.04 1.17
C GLY A 83 9.99 -1.67 2.08
N LEU A 84 9.70 -1.24 3.33
CA LEU A 84 10.73 -1.01 4.34
C LEU A 84 11.48 -2.30 4.68
N VAL A 85 10.79 -3.43 4.80
CA VAL A 85 11.44 -4.73 5.02
C VAL A 85 12.35 -5.11 3.85
N PHE A 86 11.89 -4.91 2.61
CA PHE A 86 12.71 -5.15 1.42
C PHE A 86 13.98 -4.30 1.41
N SER A 87 13.93 -3.06 1.90
CA SER A 87 15.10 -2.18 1.99
C SER A 87 16.19 -2.71 2.94
N GLU A 88 15.83 -3.59 3.88
CA GLU A 88 16.78 -4.24 4.81
C GLU A 88 17.36 -5.56 4.26
N THR A 89 16.92 -6.02 3.07
CA THR A 89 17.42 -7.25 2.44
C THR A 89 18.67 -7.01 1.61
N GLU A 90 19.46 -8.07 1.38
CA GLU A 90 20.65 -8.00 0.50
C GLU A 90 20.28 -7.72 -0.97
N HIS A 91 19.01 -7.92 -1.32
CA HIS A 91 18.50 -7.72 -2.67
C HIS A 91 17.84 -6.36 -2.88
N ALA A 92 17.90 -5.44 -1.91
CA ALA A 92 17.23 -4.13 -1.97
C ALA A 92 17.49 -3.37 -3.28
N SER A 93 18.76 -3.28 -3.72
CA SER A 93 19.11 -2.62 -4.98
C SER A 93 18.49 -3.31 -6.21
N ARG A 94 18.47 -4.64 -6.24
CA ARG A 94 17.82 -5.40 -7.33
C ARG A 94 16.31 -5.18 -7.34
N ILE A 95 15.68 -5.15 -6.17
CA ILE A 95 14.25 -4.86 -6.00
C ILE A 95 13.95 -3.47 -6.55
N GLU A 96 14.72 -2.46 -6.15
CA GLU A 96 14.57 -1.08 -6.64
C GLU A 96 14.64 -1.02 -8.17
N HIS A 97 15.70 -1.58 -8.77
CA HIS A 97 15.87 -1.57 -10.22
C HIS A 97 14.71 -2.24 -10.98
N LEU A 98 14.11 -3.29 -10.42
CA LEU A 98 13.01 -4.01 -11.06
C LEU A 98 11.64 -3.35 -10.81
N VAL A 99 11.47 -2.62 -9.70
CA VAL A 99 10.19 -1.98 -9.34
C VAL A 99 10.06 -0.58 -9.94
N VAL A 100 11.15 0.16 -10.15
CA VAL A 100 11.14 1.53 -10.72
C VAL A 100 10.32 1.65 -12.01
N PRO A 101 10.47 0.77 -13.02
CA PRO A 101 9.67 0.86 -14.25
C PRO A 101 8.16 0.72 -14.00
N PHE A 102 7.77 -0.13 -13.05
CA PHE A 102 6.37 -0.31 -12.67
C PHE A 102 5.83 0.90 -11.92
N ARG A 103 6.61 1.49 -11.00
CA ARG A 103 6.26 2.74 -10.33
C ARG A 103 5.99 3.84 -11.37
N ASP A 104 6.86 3.98 -12.35
CA ASP A 104 6.75 5.01 -13.38
C ASP A 104 5.53 4.74 -14.28
N PHE A 105 5.27 3.48 -14.63
CA PHE A 105 4.08 3.05 -15.37
C PHE A 105 2.77 3.32 -14.60
N PHE A 106 2.69 2.91 -13.33
CA PHE A 106 1.52 3.17 -12.48
C PHE A 106 1.32 4.67 -12.23
N GLY A 107 2.40 5.43 -12.09
CA GLY A 107 2.35 6.89 -12.01
C GLY A 107 1.75 7.50 -13.27
N ALA A 108 2.21 7.09 -14.46
CA ALA A 108 1.65 7.54 -15.72
C ALA A 108 0.16 7.19 -15.87
N MET A 109 -0.23 5.96 -15.52
CA MET A 109 -1.62 5.51 -15.55
C MET A 109 -2.50 6.25 -14.54
N PHE A 110 -1.98 6.53 -13.34
CA PHE A 110 -2.66 7.32 -12.32
C PHE A 110 -2.93 8.73 -12.84
N PHE A 111 -1.92 9.43 -13.35
CA PHE A 111 -2.09 10.79 -13.87
C PHE A 111 -2.98 10.83 -15.10
N PHE A 112 -2.90 9.83 -15.97
CA PHE A 112 -3.80 9.70 -17.11
C PHE A 112 -5.26 9.54 -16.66
N SER A 113 -5.55 8.60 -15.77
CA SER A 113 -6.90 8.35 -15.25
C SER A 113 -7.44 9.53 -14.45
N PHE A 114 -6.61 10.10 -13.57
CA PHE A 114 -6.97 11.28 -12.78
C PHE A 114 -7.23 12.49 -13.68
N GLY A 115 -6.39 12.71 -14.68
CA GLY A 115 -6.56 13.77 -15.67
C GLY A 115 -7.87 13.63 -16.46
N LEU A 116 -8.24 12.41 -16.85
CA LEU A 116 -9.53 12.13 -17.50
C LEU A 116 -10.74 12.28 -16.57
N SER A 117 -10.54 12.15 -15.26
CA SER A 117 -11.61 12.30 -14.27
C SER A 117 -11.93 13.77 -13.98
N ILE A 118 -11.04 14.70 -14.37
CA ILE A 118 -11.26 16.14 -14.24
C ILE A 118 -12.09 16.61 -15.43
N ASP A 119 -13.24 17.21 -15.15
CA ASP A 119 -14.05 17.87 -16.18
C ASP A 119 -13.44 19.25 -16.51
N PRO A 120 -12.90 19.45 -17.73
CA PRO A 120 -12.27 20.71 -18.11
C PRO A 120 -13.24 21.89 -18.13
N PHE A 121 -14.55 21.65 -18.27
CA PHE A 121 -15.55 22.71 -18.30
C PHE A 121 -15.86 23.26 -16.90
N THR A 122 -15.70 22.46 -15.85
CA THR A 122 -15.86 22.92 -14.46
C THR A 122 -14.78 23.91 -14.02
N LEU A 123 -13.61 23.87 -14.66
CA LEU A 123 -12.51 24.80 -14.39
C LEU A 123 -12.75 26.19 -15.01
N GLY A 124 -13.47 26.26 -16.14
CA GLY A 124 -13.76 27.53 -16.82
C GLY A 124 -14.64 28.46 -16.00
N ASP A 125 -15.70 27.94 -15.38
CA ASP A 125 -16.61 28.72 -14.53
C ASP A 125 -15.97 29.11 -13.18
N ALA A 126 -15.07 28.28 -12.65
CA ALA A 126 -14.36 28.56 -11.40
C ALA A 126 -13.30 29.66 -11.53
N VAL A 127 -12.65 29.77 -12.69
CA VAL A 127 -11.64 30.82 -12.97
C VAL A 127 -12.28 32.17 -13.30
N TRP A 128 -13.53 32.18 -13.79
CA TRP A 128 -14.26 33.41 -14.13
C TRP A 128 -14.98 34.08 -12.93
N LEU A 129 -15.12 33.36 -11.81
CA LEU A 129 -15.79 33.86 -10.58
C LEU A 129 -14.81 34.29 -9.47
N SER A 130 -13.50 34.35 -9.73
CA SER A 130 -12.47 34.94 -8.87
C SER A 130 -11.86 36.20 -9.49
#